data_AF-A0A445KG08-F1
#
_entry.id   AF-A0A445KG08-F1
#
_cell.length_a   1.000
_cell.length_b   1.000
_cell.length_c   1.000
_cell.angle_alpha   90.00
_cell.angle_beta   90.00
_cell.angle_gamma   90.00
#
_symmetry.space_group_name_H-M   'P 1'
#
loop_
_entity.id
_entity.type
_entity.pdbx_description
1 polymer ?
#
loop_
_entity_poly.entity_id
_entity_poly.type
_entity_poly.pdbx_seq_one_letter_code
_entity_poly.pdbx_strand_id
1 'polypeptide(L)'
;MRKNVGSHSGRMFSDRKWILPFFASLIISMSLVLTAILGLLSSDGGGEQSPFEIISFKRSEDSSGYFVESDIQRSLNVSVVKREAPRFAYLISGTKGDSRRMMRTLEAVYHPRNQYILHLDLEAPPRERLELANAVKADPIFREVENVRVMSQSNLVTYKGPTMIACTLQAIAILLKESSEWDWFINLSASDYPLMTQDDLLHVFSNLSRNINFIEHTRIAGWKLNQRARPIIIDPALYLSKKSDLALTTQRRTLPTSFKLFTESYIFLLCYVNRLSLGCTDSVLCGVLYMGMG
;
A
#
# COMPACT_ATOMS: atom_id res chain seq x y z
N MET A 1 57.91 30.62 -7.37
CA MET A 1 57.33 31.62 -6.44
C MET A 1 56.26 32.44 -7.15
N ARG A 2 54.98 32.21 -6.85
CA ARG A 2 53.96 33.26 -6.66
C ARG A 2 52.65 32.57 -6.25
N LYS A 3 52.31 32.73 -4.97
CA LYS A 3 51.04 32.33 -4.35
C LYS A 3 49.95 33.30 -4.81
N ASN A 4 48.77 32.80 -5.14
CA ASN A 4 47.54 33.59 -5.07
C ASN A 4 46.58 32.88 -4.12
N VAL A 5 46.35 33.57 -3.00
CA VAL A 5 45.42 33.27 -1.92
C VAL A 5 44.04 33.80 -2.34
N GLY A 6 43.06 32.91 -2.47
CA GLY A 6 41.65 33.27 -2.62
C GLY A 6 40.95 33.18 -1.27
N SER A 7 40.51 34.32 -0.76
CA SER A 7 39.88 34.52 0.54
C SER A 7 38.50 33.84 0.63
N HIS A 8 38.29 33.02 1.67
CA HIS A 8 36.97 32.52 2.06
C HIS A 8 36.18 33.65 2.73
N SER A 9 35.19 34.20 2.03
CA SER A 9 34.17 35.05 2.64
C SER A 9 33.02 34.17 3.13
N GLY A 10 33.01 33.88 4.43
CA GLY A 10 31.86 33.28 5.11
C GLY A 10 30.72 34.27 5.16
N ARG A 11 29.72 34.11 4.29
CA ARG A 11 28.41 34.73 4.46
C ARG A 11 27.59 33.85 5.41
N MET A 12 27.53 34.21 6.68
CA MET A 12 26.48 33.74 7.59
C MET A 12 25.14 34.30 7.11
N PHE A 13 24.41 33.53 6.31
CA PHE A 13 23.01 33.81 6.03
C PHE A 13 22.19 33.49 7.29
N SER A 14 21.94 34.52 8.11
CA SER A 14 21.02 34.46 9.24
C SER A 14 19.58 34.48 8.72
N ASP A 15 19.02 33.31 8.38
CA ASP A 15 17.60 33.15 8.04
C ASP A 15 16.71 33.28 9.30
N ARG A 16 16.45 34.53 9.72
CA ARG A 16 15.62 34.85 10.89
C ARG A 16 14.12 34.59 10.71
N LYS A 17 13.70 34.08 9.55
CA LYS A 17 12.28 33.89 9.20
C LYS A 17 11.60 32.79 10.03
N TRP A 18 12.38 31.83 10.54
CA TRP A 18 11.87 30.75 11.39
C TRP A 18 11.87 31.07 12.89
N ILE A 19 12.50 32.19 13.28
CA ILE A 19 12.62 32.59 14.69
C ILE A 19 11.25 32.99 15.24
N LEU A 20 10.46 33.73 14.46
CA LEU A 20 9.10 34.16 14.81
C LEU A 20 8.12 33.00 15.03
N PRO A 21 7.95 32.03 14.10
CA PRO A 21 7.05 30.89 14.33
C PRO A 21 7.54 29.98 15.48
N PHE A 22 8.86 29.85 15.67
CA PHE A 22 9.42 29.09 16.79
C PHE A 22 9.06 29.69 18.15
N PHE A 23 9.25 31.00 18.34
CA PHE A 23 8.89 31.67 19.59
C PHE A 23 7.37 31.74 19.80
N ALA A 24 6.58 31.90 18.74
CA ALA A 24 5.12 31.83 18.85
C ALA A 24 4.66 30.45 19.35
N SER A 25 5.21 29.37 18.78
CA SER A 25 4.92 28.00 19.23
C SER A 25 5.38 27.76 20.67
N LEU A 26 6.53 28.31 21.06
CA LEU A 26 7.07 28.19 22.42
C LEU A 26 6.16 28.89 23.45
N ILE A 27 5.68 30.09 23.14
CA ILE A 27 4.78 30.85 24.01
C ILE A 27 3.44 30.12 24.19
N ILE A 28 2.87 29.55 23.12
CA ILE A 28 1.63 28.78 23.17
C ILE A 28 1.81 27.50 24.00
N SER A 29 2.93 26.81 23.85
CA SER A 29 3.24 25.62 24.65
C SER A 29 3.36 25.97 26.15
N MET A 30 4.10 27.03 26.47
CA MET A 30 4.28 27.46 27.86
C MET A 30 2.97 27.95 28.49
N SER A 31 2.08 28.60 27.74
CA SER A 31 0.77 29.00 28.27
C SER A 31 -0.16 27.81 28.52
N LEU A 32 -0.12 26.78 27.66
CA LEU A 32 -0.86 25.53 27.87
C LEU A 32 -0.34 24.75 29.10
N VAL A 33 0.97 24.69 29.28
CA VAL A 33 1.58 24.05 30.47
C VAL A 33 1.25 24.85 31.73
N LEU A 34 1.32 26.18 31.69
CA LEU A 34 1.00 27.02 32.84
C LEU A 34 -0.49 26.93 33.23
N THR A 35 -1.39 26.86 32.25
CA THR A 35 -2.83 26.65 32.51
C THR A 35 -3.14 25.26 33.05
N ALA A 36 -2.42 24.22 32.62
CA ALA A 36 -2.53 22.89 33.22
C ALA A 36 -2.06 22.88 34.69
N ILE A 37 -0.94 23.54 34.99
CA ILE A 37 -0.40 23.62 36.36
C ILE A 37 -1.30 24.49 37.25
N LEU A 38 -1.82 25.62 36.76
CA LEU A 38 -2.81 26.42 37.51
C LEU A 38 -4.15 25.67 37.67
N GLY A 39 -4.58 24.89 36.69
CA GLY A 39 -5.76 24.03 36.80
C GLY A 39 -5.59 22.94 37.87
N LEU A 40 -4.38 22.39 38.00
CA LEU A 40 -4.00 21.46 39.07
C LEU A 40 -3.93 22.13 40.45
N LEU A 41 -3.54 23.40 40.52
CA LEU A 41 -3.45 24.17 41.77
C LEU A 41 -4.80 24.79 42.21
N SER A 42 -5.79 24.87 41.32
CA SER A 42 -7.11 25.47 41.60
C SER A 42 -8.19 24.44 41.97
N SER A 43 -7.84 23.17 42.12
CA SER A 43 -8.77 22.11 42.54
C SER A 43 -8.55 21.74 44.01
N ASP A 44 -8.95 22.62 44.92
CA ASP A 44 -9.33 22.24 46.28
C ASP A 44 -10.85 22.35 46.41
N GLY A 45 -11.51 21.21 46.61
CA GLY A 45 -12.91 21.13 47.00
C GLY A 45 -13.89 20.62 45.93
N GLY A 46 -14.25 19.34 46.05
CA GLY A 46 -15.59 18.85 45.66
C GLY A 46 -15.58 17.86 44.51
N GLY A 47 -15.94 16.62 44.84
CA GLY A 47 -15.82 15.46 43.95
C GLY A 47 -16.79 15.44 42.77
N GLU A 48 -16.43 14.63 41.79
CA GLU A 48 -17.30 13.65 41.14
C GLU A 48 -16.43 12.65 40.37
N GLN A 49 -16.68 11.37 40.61
CA GLN A 49 -15.92 10.25 40.07
C GLN A 49 -16.33 9.99 38.61
N SER A 50 -15.38 10.07 37.67
CA SER A 50 -15.54 9.56 36.31
C SER A 50 -15.08 8.10 36.21
N PRO A 51 -15.71 7.26 35.38
CA PRO A 51 -15.70 5.81 35.58
C PRO A 51 -14.81 5.11 34.55
N PHE A 52 -13.61 4.65 34.91
CA PHE A 52 -12.92 3.59 34.16
C PHE A 52 -11.95 2.84 35.09
N GLU A 53 -12.49 1.99 35.95
CA GLU A 53 -11.72 1.00 36.70
C GLU A 53 -11.76 -0.36 35.99
N ILE A 54 -10.61 -0.71 35.41
CA ILE A 54 -9.94 -2.02 35.46
C ILE A 54 -10.85 -3.16 35.97
N ILE A 55 -11.31 -4.01 35.05
CA ILE A 55 -11.99 -5.27 35.39
C ILE A 55 -10.95 -6.23 36.00
N SER A 56 -10.90 -6.23 37.32
CA SER A 56 -10.26 -7.26 38.14
C SER A 56 -11.17 -8.49 38.16
N PHE A 57 -10.69 -9.59 37.58
CA PHE A 57 -11.37 -10.89 37.62
C PHE A 57 -11.35 -11.44 39.04
N LYS A 58 -12.44 -11.28 39.79
CA LYS A 58 -12.66 -12.01 41.04
C LYS A 58 -13.95 -12.81 40.95
N ARG A 59 -13.77 -14.12 40.97
CA ARG A 59 -14.75 -15.20 40.98
C ARG A 59 -15.72 -15.00 42.15
N SER A 60 -17.01 -14.90 41.86
CA SER A 60 -18.11 -15.05 42.83
C SER A 60 -19.04 -16.12 42.29
N GLU A 61 -19.19 -17.19 43.06
CA GLU A 61 -20.21 -18.20 42.86
C GLU A 61 -21.60 -17.63 43.18
N ASP A 62 -22.58 -18.27 42.55
CA ASP A 62 -23.98 -18.37 42.92
C ASP A 62 -25.02 -17.50 42.19
N SER A 63 -26.16 -18.16 41.92
CA SER A 63 -27.39 -17.70 41.25
C SER A 63 -27.56 -18.01 39.75
N SER A 64 -28.09 -19.21 39.50
CA SER A 64 -29.04 -19.64 38.46
C SER A 64 -29.54 -18.63 37.40
N GLY A 65 -29.48 -19.03 36.13
CA GLY A 65 -30.52 -18.72 35.13
C GLY A 65 -30.00 -18.16 33.80
N TYR A 66 -30.19 -18.96 32.74
CA TYR A 66 -29.96 -18.67 31.31
C TYR A 66 -28.51 -18.71 30.80
N PHE A 67 -28.07 -19.94 30.56
CA PHE A 67 -26.83 -20.31 29.88
C PHE A 67 -26.94 -20.01 28.37
N VAL A 68 -26.34 -18.91 27.90
CA VAL A 68 -26.26 -18.52 26.48
C VAL A 68 -25.15 -19.30 25.72
N GLU A 69 -24.36 -20.11 26.42
CA GLU A 69 -23.25 -20.89 25.85
C GLU A 69 -23.73 -21.90 24.78
N SER A 70 -24.95 -22.44 24.92
CA SER A 70 -25.48 -23.46 24.01
C SER A 70 -25.87 -22.89 22.65
N ASP A 71 -26.31 -21.63 22.60
CA ASP A 71 -26.58 -20.91 21.35
C ASP A 71 -25.30 -20.39 20.69
N ILE A 72 -24.26 -20.10 21.48
CA ILE A 72 -22.89 -19.85 20.98
C ILE A 72 -22.31 -21.13 20.38
N GLN A 73 -22.40 -22.27 21.07
CA GLN A 73 -21.94 -23.56 20.51
C GLN A 73 -22.77 -24.00 19.30
N ARG A 74 -24.08 -23.70 19.27
CA ARG A 74 -24.94 -24.03 18.13
C ARG A 74 -24.69 -23.12 16.93
N SER A 75 -24.41 -21.82 17.13
CA SER A 75 -23.97 -20.92 16.05
C SER A 75 -22.57 -21.24 15.54
N LEU A 76 -21.66 -21.69 16.42
CA LEU A 76 -20.34 -22.21 16.03
C LEU A 76 -20.43 -23.53 15.24
N ASN A 77 -21.43 -24.37 15.52
CA ASN A 77 -21.59 -25.66 14.85
C ASN A 77 -22.39 -25.63 13.53
N VAL A 78 -23.08 -24.53 13.20
CA VAL A 78 -23.89 -24.41 11.96
C VAL A 78 -23.08 -23.90 10.75
N SER A 79 -21.80 -23.54 10.90
CA SER A 79 -20.96 -23.14 9.76
C SER A 79 -19.51 -23.62 9.79
N VAL A 80 -19.20 -24.78 10.39
CA VAL A 80 -17.89 -25.42 10.22
C VAL A 80 -17.83 -26.15 8.87
N VAL A 81 -18.14 -25.45 7.78
CA VAL A 81 -17.30 -25.64 6.61
C VAL A 81 -16.00 -24.99 7.02
N LYS A 82 -14.96 -25.77 7.36
CA LYS A 82 -13.61 -25.24 7.56
C LYS A 82 -13.25 -24.49 6.28
N ARG A 83 -13.51 -23.18 6.25
CA ARG A 83 -13.11 -22.34 5.13
C ARG A 83 -11.60 -22.33 5.17
N GLU A 84 -10.99 -22.86 4.13
CA GLU A 84 -9.54 -22.90 4.04
C GLU A 84 -8.98 -21.49 4.20
N ALA A 85 -7.85 -21.34 4.90
CA ALA A 85 -7.19 -20.05 4.99
C ALA A 85 -6.85 -19.56 3.58
N PRO A 86 -7.12 -18.29 3.26
CA PRO A 86 -6.94 -17.79 1.92
C PRO A 86 -5.46 -17.68 1.56
N ARG A 87 -5.18 -17.56 0.26
CA ARG A 87 -3.83 -17.41 -0.28
C ARG A 87 -3.72 -16.08 -1.01
N PHE A 88 -2.74 -15.27 -0.63
CA PHE A 88 -2.51 -13.97 -1.27
C PHE A 88 -1.36 -14.06 -2.26
N ALA A 89 -1.48 -13.31 -3.34
CA ALA A 89 -0.41 -13.05 -4.29
C ALA A 89 -0.03 -11.56 -4.22
N TYR A 90 1.22 -11.28 -3.88
CA TYR A 90 1.73 -9.93 -3.72
C TYR A 90 2.64 -9.55 -4.89
N LEU A 91 2.42 -8.37 -5.45
CA LEU A 91 3.43 -7.67 -6.24
C LEU A 91 4.04 -6.58 -5.37
N ILE A 92 5.35 -6.60 -5.15
CA ILE A 92 6.08 -5.52 -4.48
C ILE A 92 6.94 -4.84 -5.55
N SER A 93 6.64 -3.57 -5.84
CA SER A 93 7.33 -2.78 -6.86
C SER A 93 8.23 -1.71 -6.25
N GLY A 94 9.43 -1.54 -6.79
CA GLY A 94 10.36 -0.49 -6.38
C GLY A 94 11.12 0.12 -7.56
N THR A 95 11.78 1.24 -7.29
CA THR A 95 12.67 1.92 -8.24
C THR A 95 14.09 2.01 -7.67
N LYS A 96 14.96 2.80 -8.30
CA LYS A 96 16.35 3.01 -7.88
C LYS A 96 16.46 3.32 -6.37
N GLY A 97 17.23 2.51 -5.67
CA GLY A 97 17.49 2.67 -4.22
C GLY A 97 16.47 2.01 -3.30
N ASP A 98 15.43 1.37 -3.84
CA ASP A 98 14.36 0.78 -3.03
C ASP A 98 14.60 -0.69 -2.67
N SER A 99 15.63 -1.35 -3.21
CA SER A 99 15.91 -2.79 -2.96
C SER A 99 15.79 -3.22 -1.49
N ARG A 100 16.40 -2.46 -0.57
CA ARG A 100 16.33 -2.73 0.89
C ARG A 100 14.93 -2.52 1.46
N ARG A 101 14.20 -1.51 0.99
CA ARG A 101 12.84 -1.24 1.45
C ARG A 101 11.88 -2.32 0.95
N MET A 102 12.06 -2.79 -0.28
CA MET A 102 11.31 -3.92 -0.83
C MET A 102 11.52 -5.18 0.02
N MET A 103 12.78 -5.50 0.38
CA MET A 103 13.07 -6.64 1.26
C MET A 103 12.41 -6.48 2.63
N ARG A 104 12.50 -5.30 3.23
CA ARG A 104 11.82 -5.00 4.50
C ARG A 104 10.30 -5.20 4.40
N THR A 105 9.67 -4.72 3.33
CA THR A 105 8.22 -4.89 3.12
C THR A 105 7.88 -6.37 2.90
N LEU A 106 8.66 -7.10 2.10
CA LEU A 106 8.50 -8.53 1.88
C LEU A 106 8.53 -9.30 3.20
N GLU A 107 9.56 -9.09 4.02
CA GLU A 107 9.71 -9.73 5.33
C GLU A 107 8.50 -9.45 6.25
N ALA A 108 7.95 -8.24 6.20
CA ALA A 108 6.80 -7.86 7.03
C ALA A 108 5.48 -8.51 6.59
N VAL A 109 5.31 -8.82 5.30
CA VAL A 109 4.10 -9.47 4.77
C VAL A 109 4.28 -10.97 4.54
N TYR A 110 5.48 -11.51 4.79
CA TYR A 110 5.82 -12.88 4.43
C TYR A 110 4.98 -13.91 5.19
N HIS A 111 4.56 -14.94 4.46
CA HIS A 111 3.87 -16.11 4.98
C HIS A 111 3.98 -17.23 3.95
N PRO A 112 4.27 -18.49 4.35
CA PRO A 112 4.59 -19.58 3.43
C PRO A 112 3.46 -19.98 2.47
N ARG A 113 2.19 -19.69 2.83
CA ARG A 113 1.02 -19.96 1.97
C ARG A 113 0.83 -18.99 0.80
N ASN A 114 1.45 -17.81 0.89
CA ASN A 114 1.28 -16.73 -0.08
C ASN A 114 2.38 -16.79 -1.15
N GLN A 115 2.20 -16.01 -2.21
CA GLN A 115 3.15 -15.89 -3.30
C GLN A 115 3.59 -14.44 -3.48
N TYR A 116 4.85 -14.24 -3.85
CA TYR A 116 5.46 -12.91 -3.91
C TYR A 116 6.23 -12.72 -5.21
N ILE A 117 5.95 -11.63 -5.90
CA ILE A 117 6.73 -11.13 -7.03
C ILE A 117 7.35 -9.79 -6.65
N LEU A 118 8.67 -9.69 -6.76
CA LEU A 118 9.41 -8.45 -6.63
C LEU A 118 9.73 -7.91 -8.03
N HIS A 119 9.35 -6.66 -8.27
CA HIS A 119 9.71 -5.92 -9.48
C HIS A 119 10.55 -4.70 -9.12
N LEU A 120 11.80 -4.69 -9.55
CA LEU A 120 12.67 -3.53 -9.48
C LEU A 120 12.90 -3.00 -10.90
N ASP A 121 12.50 -1.76 -11.13
CA ASP A 121 12.47 -1.15 -12.47
C ASP A 121 13.87 -0.95 -13.08
N LEU A 122 13.91 -0.57 -14.37
CA LEU A 122 15.16 -0.31 -15.09
C LEU A 122 15.86 1.00 -14.69
N GLU A 123 15.24 1.84 -13.85
CA GLU A 123 15.93 3.01 -13.30
C GLU A 123 16.97 2.57 -12.25
N ALA A 124 16.71 1.44 -11.57
CA ALA A 124 17.68 0.81 -10.70
C ALA A 124 18.87 0.22 -11.49
N PRO A 125 20.12 0.47 -11.05
CA PRO A 125 21.30 -0.04 -11.73
C PRO A 125 21.31 -1.58 -11.74
N PRO A 126 21.90 -2.24 -12.76
CA PRO A 126 21.96 -3.70 -12.85
C PRO A 126 22.52 -4.37 -11.60
N ARG A 127 23.48 -3.71 -10.94
CA ARG A 127 24.07 -4.17 -9.68
C ARG A 127 23.02 -4.29 -8.57
N GLU A 128 22.17 -3.29 -8.38
CA GLU A 128 21.14 -3.30 -7.34
C GLU A 128 20.11 -4.41 -7.59
N ARG A 129 19.71 -4.59 -8.85
CA ARG A 129 18.80 -5.67 -9.25
C ARG A 129 19.39 -7.05 -9.00
N LEU A 130 20.69 -7.23 -9.30
CA LEU A 130 21.40 -8.46 -9.01
C LEU A 130 21.54 -8.71 -7.50
N GLU A 131 21.84 -7.66 -6.73
CA GLU A 131 21.91 -7.73 -5.27
C GLU A 131 20.57 -8.15 -4.66
N LEU A 132 19.45 -7.60 -5.12
CA LEU A 132 18.11 -8.02 -4.70
C LEU A 132 17.83 -9.49 -5.03
N ALA A 133 18.12 -9.92 -6.27
CA ALA A 133 17.93 -11.30 -6.69
C ALA A 133 18.79 -12.28 -5.89
N ASN A 134 20.03 -11.90 -5.56
CA ASN A 134 20.93 -12.69 -4.75
C ASN A 134 20.47 -12.74 -3.28
N ALA A 135 19.97 -11.63 -2.73
CA ALA A 135 19.44 -11.59 -1.37
C ALA A 135 18.26 -12.55 -1.20
N VAL A 136 17.30 -12.53 -2.12
CA VAL A 136 16.17 -13.47 -2.11
C VAL A 136 16.62 -14.93 -2.22
N LYS A 137 17.60 -15.23 -3.07
CA LYS A 137 18.13 -16.60 -3.24
C LYS A 137 18.97 -17.08 -2.07
N ALA A 138 19.59 -16.16 -1.33
CA ALA A 138 20.44 -16.47 -0.19
C ALA A 138 19.63 -16.78 1.07
N ASP A 139 18.39 -16.30 1.15
CA ASP A 139 17.50 -16.57 2.28
C ASP A 139 17.09 -18.06 2.29
N PRO A 140 17.34 -18.80 3.39
CA PRO A 140 17.04 -20.23 3.46
C PRO A 140 15.53 -20.52 3.41
N ILE A 141 14.70 -19.64 3.97
CA ILE A 141 13.24 -19.82 4.03
C ILE A 141 12.65 -19.65 2.63
N PHE A 142 13.05 -18.58 1.92
CA PHE A 142 12.56 -18.34 0.56
C PHE A 142 13.02 -19.42 -0.41
N ARG A 143 14.22 -19.98 -0.19
CA ARG A 143 14.75 -21.08 -0.97
C ARG A 143 14.04 -22.42 -0.69
N GLU A 144 13.62 -22.67 0.54
CA GLU A 144 12.92 -23.91 0.90
C GLU A 144 11.47 -23.89 0.43
N VAL A 145 10.77 -22.76 0.60
CA VAL A 145 9.35 -22.63 0.26
C VAL A 145 9.13 -22.28 -1.23
N GLU A 146 10.12 -21.68 -1.88
CA GLU A 146 10.11 -21.30 -3.30
C GLU A 146 8.93 -20.41 -3.72
N ASN A 147 8.40 -19.60 -2.79
CA ASN A 147 7.23 -18.73 -3.00
C ASN A 147 7.55 -17.26 -3.26
N VAL A 148 8.85 -16.89 -3.35
CA VAL A 148 9.31 -15.52 -3.64
C VAL A 148 10.10 -15.51 -4.94
N ARG A 149 9.73 -14.61 -5.85
CA ARG A 149 10.38 -14.46 -7.15
C ARG A 149 10.72 -13.02 -7.46
N VAL A 150 11.91 -12.80 -8.03
CA VAL A 150 12.29 -11.51 -8.63
C VAL A 150 12.03 -11.56 -10.14
N MET A 151 11.31 -10.58 -10.69
CA MET A 151 11.06 -10.50 -12.13
C MET A 151 12.37 -10.37 -12.89
N SER A 152 12.59 -11.26 -13.86
CA SER A 152 13.80 -11.27 -14.69
C SER A 152 13.82 -10.11 -15.70
N GLN A 153 12.67 -9.79 -16.26
CA GLN A 153 12.47 -8.65 -17.14
C GLN A 153 12.06 -7.44 -16.31
N SER A 154 13.01 -6.53 -16.08
CA SER A 154 12.72 -5.20 -15.56
C SER A 154 12.22 -4.33 -16.71
N ASN A 155 11.11 -3.62 -16.51
CA ASN A 155 10.67 -2.57 -17.43
C ASN A 155 11.03 -1.19 -16.85
N LEU A 156 11.12 -0.18 -17.71
CA LEU A 156 11.04 1.20 -17.22
C LEU A 156 9.59 1.48 -16.83
N VAL A 157 9.42 2.06 -15.64
CA VAL A 157 8.10 2.43 -15.14
C VAL A 157 8.05 3.94 -14.96
N THR A 158 7.14 4.58 -15.70
CA THR A 158 6.83 5.99 -15.56
C THR A 158 5.67 6.15 -14.58
N TYR A 159 5.84 7.01 -13.57
CA TYR A 159 4.77 7.32 -12.64
C TYR A 159 3.59 7.95 -13.39
N LYS A 160 2.36 7.49 -13.10
CA LYS A 160 1.12 7.84 -13.83
C LYS A 160 1.10 7.40 -15.30
N GLY A 161 2.08 6.61 -15.74
CA GLY A 161 2.17 6.12 -17.12
C GLY A 161 1.47 4.77 -17.30
N PRO A 162 1.11 4.41 -18.55
CA PRO A 162 0.62 3.07 -18.88
C PRO A 162 1.63 1.96 -18.55
N THR A 163 2.93 2.26 -18.50
CA THR A 163 3.97 1.29 -18.11
C THR A 163 3.81 0.74 -16.70
N MET A 164 3.24 1.52 -15.77
CA MET A 164 2.94 1.05 -14.41
C MET A 164 1.94 -0.11 -14.44
N ILE A 165 0.86 0.06 -15.19
CA ILE A 165 -0.19 -0.97 -15.33
C ILE A 165 0.32 -2.16 -16.13
N ALA A 166 1.11 -1.92 -17.19
CA ALA A 166 1.74 -2.99 -17.96
C ALA A 166 2.64 -3.88 -17.10
N CYS A 167 3.41 -3.29 -16.18
CA CYS A 167 4.23 -4.01 -15.21
C CYS A 167 3.36 -4.87 -14.27
N THR A 168 2.28 -4.29 -13.72
CA THR A 168 1.36 -5.05 -12.85
C THR A 168 0.71 -6.22 -13.59
N LEU A 169 0.25 -6.01 -14.82
CA LEU A 169 -0.32 -7.07 -15.65
C LEU A 169 0.70 -8.17 -15.96
N GLN A 170 1.95 -7.81 -16.20
CA GLN A 170 3.03 -8.78 -16.41
C GLN A 170 3.27 -9.62 -15.14
N ALA A 171 3.29 -9.01 -13.96
CA ALA A 171 3.42 -9.75 -12.70
C ALA A 171 2.25 -10.72 -12.48
N ILE A 172 1.02 -10.28 -12.73
CA ILE A 172 -0.16 -11.16 -12.64
C ILE A 172 -0.06 -12.30 -13.64
N ALA A 173 0.38 -12.05 -14.87
CA ALA A 173 0.59 -13.09 -15.88
C ALA A 173 1.63 -14.13 -15.44
N ILE A 174 2.69 -13.71 -14.74
CA ILE A 174 3.68 -14.62 -14.15
C ILE A 174 3.03 -15.46 -13.03
N LEU A 175 2.33 -14.81 -12.08
CA LEU A 175 1.63 -15.50 -10.99
C LEU A 175 0.67 -16.56 -11.53
N LEU A 176 -0.18 -16.20 -12.51
CA LEU A 176 -1.15 -17.10 -13.13
C LEU A 176 -0.49 -18.28 -13.86
N LYS A 177 0.71 -18.08 -14.42
CA LYS A 177 1.44 -19.13 -15.12
C LYS A 177 2.07 -20.13 -14.15
N GLU A 178 2.54 -19.66 -13.00
CA GLU A 178 3.25 -20.48 -12.02
C GLU A 178 2.32 -21.16 -11.02
N SER A 179 1.22 -20.51 -10.66
CA SER A 179 0.27 -21.02 -9.70
C SER A 179 -1.12 -20.41 -9.88
N SER A 180 -2.09 -21.30 -9.98
CA SER A 180 -3.52 -20.98 -10.05
C SER A 180 -4.19 -20.95 -8.67
N GLU A 181 -3.40 -20.97 -7.60
CA GLU A 181 -3.87 -21.36 -6.28
C GLU A 181 -4.11 -20.19 -5.32
N TRP A 182 -3.78 -18.97 -5.71
CA TRP A 182 -4.04 -17.78 -4.89
C TRP A 182 -5.49 -17.26 -5.07
N ASP A 183 -6.02 -16.60 -4.04
CA ASP A 183 -7.40 -16.11 -3.98
C ASP A 183 -7.50 -14.61 -4.23
N TRP A 184 -6.51 -13.85 -3.79
CA TRP A 184 -6.47 -12.40 -3.96
C TRP A 184 -5.08 -11.91 -4.34
N PHE A 185 -5.05 -10.93 -5.22
CA PHE A 185 -3.87 -10.20 -5.65
C PHE A 185 -3.80 -8.83 -4.98
N ILE A 186 -2.64 -8.49 -4.42
CA ILE A 186 -2.31 -7.21 -3.78
C ILE A 186 -1.11 -6.60 -4.49
N ASN A 187 -1.22 -5.34 -4.93
CA ASN A 187 -0.07 -4.58 -5.37
C ASN A 187 0.42 -3.63 -4.26
N LEU A 188 1.72 -3.67 -3.98
CA LEU A 188 2.43 -2.85 -3.02
C LEU A 188 3.61 -2.17 -3.71
N SER A 189 3.99 -1.01 -3.20
CA SER A 189 5.24 -0.33 -3.49
C SER A 189 6.24 -0.51 -2.36
N ALA A 190 7.50 -0.18 -2.63
CA ALA A 190 8.55 -0.15 -1.61
C ALA A 190 8.33 0.89 -0.49
N SER A 191 7.36 1.79 -0.65
CA SER A 191 7.00 2.77 0.38
C SER A 191 5.86 2.29 1.29
N ASP A 192 5.18 1.20 0.93
CA ASP A 192 4.07 0.65 1.70
C ASP A 192 4.56 -0.25 2.84
N TYR A 193 3.78 -0.28 3.93
CA TYR A 193 4.06 -1.11 5.10
C TYR A 193 2.76 -1.61 5.74
N PRO A 194 2.66 -2.91 6.10
CA PRO A 194 1.44 -3.44 6.69
C PRO A 194 1.17 -2.83 8.07
N LEU A 195 -0.10 -2.56 8.36
CA LEU A 195 -0.57 -2.08 9.68
C LEU A 195 -1.17 -3.21 10.53
N MET A 196 -1.37 -4.40 9.95
CA MET A 196 -1.89 -5.58 10.62
C MET A 196 -0.98 -6.76 10.30
N THR A 197 -0.98 -7.77 11.15
CA THR A 197 -0.18 -8.98 10.92
C THR A 197 -0.78 -9.82 9.78
N GLN A 198 0.05 -10.66 9.18
CA GLN A 198 -0.41 -11.54 8.11
C GLN A 198 -1.42 -12.58 8.62
N ASP A 199 -1.32 -13.00 9.87
CA ASP A 199 -2.26 -13.93 10.51
C ASP A 199 -3.64 -13.28 10.72
N ASP A 200 -3.68 -12.03 11.18
CA ASP A 200 -4.93 -11.28 11.33
C ASP A 200 -5.61 -11.09 9.97
N LEU A 201 -4.82 -10.78 8.94
CA LEU A 201 -5.32 -10.64 7.57
C LEU A 201 -5.92 -11.96 7.07
N LEU A 202 -5.22 -13.08 7.25
CA LEU A 202 -5.72 -14.41 6.86
C LEU A 202 -7.00 -14.77 7.63
N HIS A 203 -7.07 -14.46 8.92
CA HIS A 203 -8.24 -14.70 9.75
C HIS A 203 -9.46 -13.90 9.27
N VAL A 204 -9.32 -12.60 9.04
CA VAL A 204 -10.42 -11.75 8.54
C VAL A 204 -10.89 -12.22 7.17
N PHE A 205 -9.96 -12.51 6.26
CA PHE A 205 -10.29 -12.92 4.91
C PHE A 205 -10.83 -14.35 4.80
N SER A 206 -10.63 -15.21 5.79
CA SER A 206 -11.26 -16.53 5.85
C SER A 206 -12.79 -16.45 5.92
N ASN A 207 -13.32 -15.38 6.51
CA ASN A 207 -14.76 -15.14 6.64
C ASN A 207 -15.36 -14.43 5.42
N LEU A 208 -14.54 -13.90 4.53
CA LEU A 208 -14.98 -13.19 3.33
C LEU A 208 -15.25 -14.15 2.16
N SER A 209 -16.16 -13.74 1.28
CA SER A 209 -16.40 -14.47 0.03
C SER A 209 -15.23 -14.23 -0.93
N ARG A 210 -14.68 -15.31 -1.51
CA ARG A 210 -13.63 -15.29 -2.54
C ARG A 210 -14.14 -14.83 -3.91
N ASN A 211 -15.14 -13.96 -3.96
CA ASN A 211 -15.70 -13.40 -5.20
C ASN A 211 -15.80 -11.87 -5.15
N ILE A 212 -15.21 -11.24 -4.13
CA ILE A 212 -15.26 -9.78 -3.93
C ILE A 212 -13.90 -9.15 -4.18
N ASN A 213 -13.90 -7.98 -4.84
CA ASN A 213 -12.73 -7.13 -5.02
C ASN A 213 -12.83 -5.93 -4.06
N PHE A 214 -11.69 -5.42 -3.61
CA PHE A 214 -11.62 -4.18 -2.82
C PHE A 214 -10.87 -3.15 -3.64
N ILE A 215 -11.64 -2.21 -4.19
CA ILE A 215 -11.11 -1.16 -5.06
C ILE A 215 -11.79 0.16 -4.69
N GLU A 216 -10.98 1.14 -4.29
CA GLU A 216 -11.46 2.48 -3.97
C GLU A 216 -11.64 3.28 -5.25
N HIS A 217 -12.90 3.54 -5.61
CA HIS A 217 -13.26 4.18 -6.87
C HIS A 217 -14.13 5.41 -6.64
N THR A 218 -13.88 6.46 -7.44
CA THR A 218 -14.74 7.64 -7.53
C THR A 218 -15.12 7.88 -8.99
N ARG A 219 -16.41 8.12 -9.25
CA ARG A 219 -16.87 8.43 -10.61
C ARG A 219 -16.21 9.71 -11.13
N ILE A 220 -15.67 9.67 -12.35
CA ILE A 220 -15.11 10.87 -12.98
C ILE A 220 -16.25 11.73 -13.49
N ALA A 221 -16.27 12.99 -13.07
CA ALA A 221 -17.20 14.00 -13.56
C ALA A 221 -16.51 15.35 -13.75
N GLY A 222 -17.11 16.19 -14.59
CA GLY A 222 -16.71 17.59 -14.78
C GLY A 222 -15.30 17.76 -15.36
N TRP A 223 -14.53 18.69 -14.78
CA TRP A 223 -13.22 19.09 -15.28
C TRP A 223 -12.18 17.95 -15.34
N LYS A 224 -12.26 16.98 -14.41
CA LYS A 224 -11.35 15.82 -14.35
C LYS A 224 -11.40 15.00 -15.64
N LEU A 225 -12.55 14.97 -16.29
CA LEU A 225 -12.78 14.20 -17.49
C LEU A 225 -12.02 14.79 -18.70
N ASN A 226 -11.93 16.11 -18.78
CA ASN A 226 -11.13 16.80 -19.79
C ASN A 226 -9.62 16.66 -19.58
N GLN A 227 -9.18 16.47 -18.32
CA GLN A 227 -7.76 16.36 -17.98
C GLN A 227 -7.23 14.93 -17.94
N ARG A 228 -8.09 13.93 -17.68
CA ARG A 228 -7.65 12.54 -17.48
C ARG A 228 -8.14 11.57 -18.57
N ALA A 229 -9.36 11.75 -19.07
CA ALA A 229 -9.93 10.81 -20.04
C ALA A 229 -9.61 11.17 -21.49
N ARG A 230 -9.66 12.47 -21.82
CA ARG A 230 -9.56 12.99 -23.19
C ARG A 230 -8.13 13.15 -23.73
N PRO A 231 -7.08 13.44 -22.94
CA PRO A 231 -5.73 13.56 -23.49
C PRO A 231 -5.22 12.22 -24.02
N ILE A 232 -4.40 12.29 -25.08
CA ILE A 232 -3.61 11.15 -25.54
C ILE A 232 -2.20 11.34 -24.99
N ILE A 233 -1.76 10.37 -24.20
CA ILE A 233 -0.48 10.37 -23.48
C ILE A 233 0.47 9.41 -24.20
N ILE A 234 1.70 9.85 -24.42
CA ILE A 234 2.80 9.04 -24.91
C ILE A 234 3.73 8.77 -23.73
N ASP A 235 3.99 7.49 -23.45
CA ASP A 235 4.91 7.06 -22.42
C ASP A 235 6.25 6.66 -23.06
N PRO A 236 7.30 7.48 -22.91
CA PRO A 236 8.58 7.20 -23.54
C PRO A 236 9.25 5.95 -22.98
N ALA A 237 8.90 5.51 -21.76
CA ALA A 237 9.42 4.28 -21.17
C ALA A 237 9.03 3.01 -21.94
N LEU A 238 8.09 3.08 -22.89
CA LEU A 238 7.75 1.96 -23.77
C LEU A 238 8.78 1.72 -24.88
N TYR A 239 9.55 2.73 -25.29
CA TYR A 239 10.45 2.63 -26.45
C TYR A 239 11.84 3.25 -26.25
N LEU A 240 12.05 4.01 -25.17
CA LEU A 240 13.36 4.55 -24.79
C LEU A 240 13.98 3.73 -23.66
N SER A 241 15.30 3.71 -23.60
CA SER A 241 16.09 3.08 -22.53
C SER A 241 16.33 3.99 -21.32
N LYS A 242 15.98 5.27 -21.42
CA LYS A 242 16.12 6.26 -20.35
C LYS A 242 14.74 6.76 -19.92
N LYS A 243 14.52 6.80 -18.61
CA LYS A 243 13.29 7.36 -18.02
C LYS A 243 13.17 8.85 -18.36
N SER A 244 11.97 9.24 -18.77
CA SER A 244 11.57 10.63 -18.97
C SER A 244 10.10 10.80 -18.60
N ASP A 245 9.67 12.04 -18.42
CA ASP A 245 8.29 12.35 -18.11
C ASP A 245 7.34 12.01 -19.27
N LEU A 246 6.06 11.87 -18.93
CA LEU A 246 4.99 11.62 -19.89
C LEU A 246 4.85 12.79 -20.86
N ALA A 247 4.77 12.50 -22.16
CA ALA A 247 4.52 13.49 -23.19
C ALA A 247 3.03 13.56 -23.49
N LEU A 248 2.46 14.76 -23.39
CA LEU A 248 1.08 15.03 -23.78
C LEU A 248 1.02 15.47 -25.23
N THR A 249 0.12 14.86 -25.99
CA THR A 249 -0.18 15.33 -27.35
C THR A 249 -1.16 16.50 -27.31
N THR A 250 -1.16 17.31 -28.37
CA THR A 250 -2.12 18.41 -28.55
C THR A 250 -3.53 17.88 -28.90
N GLN A 251 -3.61 16.69 -29.49
CA GLN A 251 -4.87 16.05 -29.86
C GLN A 251 -5.57 15.42 -28.66
N ARG A 252 -6.89 15.30 -28.75
CA ARG A 252 -7.73 14.69 -27.72
C ARG A 252 -8.63 13.63 -28.34
N ARG A 253 -8.84 12.53 -27.60
CA ARG A 253 -9.76 11.46 -27.99
C ARG A 253 -11.17 11.71 -27.47
N THR A 254 -12.15 11.12 -28.15
CA THR A 254 -13.52 11.01 -27.65
C THR A 254 -13.60 10.03 -26.49
N LEU A 255 -14.66 10.14 -25.70
CA LEU A 255 -14.86 9.24 -24.56
C LEU A 255 -15.43 7.91 -25.05
N PRO A 256 -15.02 6.78 -24.44
CA PRO A 256 -15.68 5.51 -24.68
C PRO A 256 -17.15 5.60 -24.22
N THR A 257 -18.06 5.05 -25.02
CA THR A 257 -19.51 5.01 -24.74
C THR A 257 -19.95 3.70 -24.10
N SER A 258 -19.17 2.63 -24.25
CA SER A 258 -19.53 1.28 -23.79
C SER A 258 -19.44 1.10 -22.27
N PHE A 259 -18.73 1.97 -21.55
CA PHE A 259 -18.54 1.85 -20.11
C PHE A 259 -18.36 3.21 -19.44
N LYS A 260 -18.56 3.24 -18.11
CA LYS A 260 -18.36 4.43 -17.28
C LYS A 260 -16.93 4.50 -16.79
N LEU A 261 -16.40 5.71 -16.66
CA LEU A 261 -15.05 5.96 -16.17
C LEU A 261 -15.04 6.29 -14.68
N PHE A 262 -14.12 5.64 -13.97
CA PHE A 262 -13.85 5.83 -12.56
C PHE A 262 -12.37 6.20 -12.38
N THR A 263 -12.06 6.99 -11.36
CA THR A 263 -10.70 7.24 -10.88
C THR A 263 -10.51 6.48 -9.58
N GLU A 264 -9.34 5.88 -9.44
CA GLU A 264 -9.02 4.95 -8.35
C GLU A 264 -7.81 5.44 -7.54
N SER A 265 -7.64 4.84 -6.36
CA SER A 265 -6.35 4.79 -5.67
C SER A 265 -5.41 3.76 -6.31
N TYR A 266 -4.11 3.92 -6.08
CA TYR A 266 -3.07 3.10 -6.73
C TYR A 266 -2.96 1.66 -6.19
N ILE A 267 -3.56 1.39 -5.03
CA ILE A 267 -3.52 0.09 -4.34
C ILE A 267 -4.90 -0.56 -4.44
N PHE A 268 -4.95 -1.84 -4.81
CA PHE A 268 -6.19 -2.59 -4.93
C PHE A 268 -6.02 -4.05 -4.54
N LEU A 269 -7.13 -4.67 -4.12
CA LEU A 269 -7.23 -6.12 -3.89
C LEU A 269 -8.15 -6.73 -4.95
N LEU A 270 -7.60 -7.56 -5.82
CA LEU A 270 -8.35 -8.24 -6.88
C LEU A 270 -8.50 -9.72 -6.57
N CYS A 271 -9.71 -10.23 -6.63
CA CYS A 271 -9.96 -11.64 -6.45
C CYS A 271 -9.67 -12.46 -7.71
N TYR A 272 -9.09 -13.64 -7.53
CA TYR A 272 -8.72 -14.61 -8.55
C TYR A 272 -9.87 -15.04 -9.47
N VAL A 273 -11.10 -15.15 -8.92
CA VAL A 273 -12.28 -15.63 -9.68
C VAL A 273 -12.71 -14.65 -10.77
N ASN A 274 -12.32 -13.37 -10.66
CA ASN A 274 -12.31 -12.49 -11.81
C ASN A 274 -11.10 -12.87 -12.66
N ARG A 275 -11.28 -13.95 -13.42
CA ARG A 275 -10.50 -14.30 -14.60
C ARG A 275 -10.21 -12.96 -15.26
N LEU A 276 -8.96 -12.50 -15.23
CA LEU A 276 -8.46 -11.40 -16.05
C LEU A 276 -8.51 -11.88 -17.50
N SER A 277 -9.74 -12.14 -17.93
CA SER A 277 -10.19 -12.26 -19.27
C SER A 277 -9.82 -10.91 -19.85
N LEU A 278 -8.77 -10.93 -20.66
CA LEU A 278 -8.51 -9.92 -21.67
C LEU A 278 -9.76 -9.65 -22.55
N GLY A 279 -10.84 -10.44 -22.41
CA GLY A 279 -12.22 -10.08 -22.75
C GLY A 279 -12.93 -9.31 -21.62
N CYS A 280 -13.05 -8.01 -21.86
CA CYS A 280 -13.84 -7.02 -21.11
C CYS A 280 -15.31 -7.48 -20.93
N THR A 281 -15.63 -8.22 -19.86
CA THR A 281 -17.02 -8.50 -19.44
C THR A 281 -17.40 -7.81 -18.14
N ASP A 282 -16.43 -7.50 -17.28
CA ASP A 282 -16.63 -6.68 -16.09
C ASP A 282 -16.24 -5.22 -16.35
N SER A 283 -17.27 -4.38 -16.41
CA SER A 283 -17.17 -2.94 -16.67
C SER A 283 -16.39 -2.17 -15.59
N VAL A 284 -16.17 -2.77 -14.41
CA VAL A 284 -15.35 -2.20 -13.34
C VAL A 284 -13.85 -2.43 -13.61
N LEU A 285 -13.45 -3.65 -13.96
CA LEU A 285 -12.04 -3.99 -14.20
C LEU A 285 -11.46 -3.25 -15.43
N CYS A 286 -12.28 -3.12 -16.48
CA CYS A 286 -11.92 -2.39 -17.70
C CYS A 286 -11.74 -0.87 -17.42
N GLY A 287 -12.42 -0.33 -16.41
CA GLY A 287 -12.21 1.05 -15.92
C GLY A 287 -10.96 1.21 -15.05
N VAL A 288 -10.68 0.23 -14.17
CA VAL A 288 -9.53 0.20 -13.25
C VAL A 288 -8.20 0.20 -14.02
N LEU A 289 -8.11 -0.54 -15.14
CA LEU A 289 -6.92 -0.56 -16.00
C LEU A 289 -6.73 0.71 -16.85
N TYR A 290 -7.74 1.57 -16.94
CA TYR A 290 -7.69 2.77 -17.79
C TYR A 290 -7.31 4.05 -17.05
N MET A 291 -7.26 4.04 -15.71
CA MET A 291 -7.26 5.28 -14.90
C MET A 291 -6.37 5.25 -13.65
N GLY A 292 -5.33 4.41 -13.60
CA GLY A 292 -4.19 4.56 -12.68
C GLY A 292 -3.29 5.78 -12.98
N MET A 293 -3.88 6.84 -13.54
CA MET A 293 -3.25 8.09 -13.95
C MET A 293 -3.75 9.23 -13.05
N GLY A 294 -3.36 9.19 -11.76
CA GLY A 294 -3.75 10.20 -10.77
C GLY A 294 -2.81 11.38 -10.74
#